data_AF-A0A1Y4JY06-F1
#
_entry.id   AF-A0A1Y4JY06-F1
#
_cell.length_a   1.000
_cell.length_b   1.000
_cell.length_c   1.000
_cell.angle_alpha   90.00
_cell.angle_beta   90.00
_cell.angle_gamma   90.00
#
_symmetry.space_group_name_H-M   'P 1'
#
loop_
_entity.id
_entity.type
_entity.pdbx_description
1 polymer ?
#
loop_
_entity_poly.entity_id
_entity_poly.type
_entity_poly.pdbx_seq_one_letter_code
_entity_poly.pdbx_strand_id
1 'polypeptide(L)'
;MSGDALVSGNAWVSGDAQVSGNALVSGDAQVSGNALVSGDARVSGDARVYGNAWVSGDAQVSGDARVYGDARVSGNARVYGDARVSGDALVYGNALVSGDARVYGNAWVSGDAKIENNDNHCGFDCFGSANRHTHAYLTKYNKVEITCGCFKGSIEEFEKKVEETHSGTVYEKQYKAIINVIKIKFGL
;
A
#
# COMPACT_ATOMS: atom_id res chain seq x y z
N MET A 1 17.44 -16.53 -10.04
CA MET A 1 17.20 -15.48 -11.05
C MET A 1 16.74 -16.14 -12.34
N SER A 2 15.75 -15.59 -13.03
CA SER A 2 15.29 -16.08 -14.34
C SER A 2 14.80 -14.91 -15.20
N GLY A 3 15.17 -14.86 -16.47
CA GLY A 3 14.96 -13.69 -17.35
C GLY A 3 16.12 -12.68 -17.26
N ASP A 4 15.93 -11.48 -17.80
CA ASP A 4 16.92 -10.40 -17.87
C ASP A 4 17.11 -9.65 -16.54
N ALA A 5 16.87 -10.31 -15.42
CA ALA A 5 16.94 -9.74 -14.08
C ALA A 5 18.39 -9.36 -13.75
N LEU A 6 18.58 -8.14 -13.26
CA LEU A 6 19.90 -7.61 -12.93
C LEU A 6 20.03 -7.31 -11.44
N VAL A 7 21.06 -7.89 -10.81
CA VAL A 7 21.51 -7.54 -9.46
C VAL A 7 22.90 -6.92 -9.58
N SER A 8 23.09 -5.70 -9.08
CA SER A 8 24.33 -4.92 -9.27
C SER A 8 24.68 -4.06 -8.06
N GLY A 9 25.91 -3.52 -8.00
CA GLY A 9 26.40 -2.80 -6.83
C GLY A 9 26.68 -3.75 -5.66
N ASN A 10 26.40 -3.31 -4.44
CA ASN A 10 26.45 -4.14 -3.23
C ASN A 10 25.10 -4.83 -2.93
N ALA A 11 24.20 -4.86 -3.91
CA ALA A 11 22.87 -5.42 -3.74
C ALA A 11 22.95 -6.91 -3.38
N TRP A 12 22.07 -7.33 -2.48
CA TRP A 12 22.08 -8.69 -1.96
C TRP A 12 20.72 -9.34 -2.09
N VAL A 13 20.68 -10.50 -2.75
CA VAL A 13 19.53 -11.41 -2.80
C VAL A 13 19.88 -12.68 -2.03
N SER A 14 19.05 -13.09 -1.07
CA SER A 14 19.32 -14.25 -0.19
C SER A 14 18.06 -15.00 0.25
N GLY A 15 18.22 -16.19 0.84
CA GLY A 15 17.11 -17.07 1.21
C GLY A 15 16.44 -17.67 -0.03
N ASP A 16 15.11 -17.79 0.01
CA ASP A 16 14.28 -18.27 -1.11
C ASP A 16 13.81 -17.13 -2.02
N ALA A 17 14.41 -15.93 -1.89
CA ALA A 17 14.03 -14.75 -2.63
C ALA A 17 14.23 -14.92 -4.13
N GLN A 18 13.28 -14.42 -4.93
CA GLN A 18 13.33 -14.54 -6.37
C GLN A 18 13.28 -13.17 -7.03
N VAL A 19 14.23 -12.95 -7.94
CA VAL A 19 14.25 -11.80 -8.85
C VAL A 19 14.13 -12.33 -10.28
N SER A 20 13.14 -11.86 -11.02
CA SER A 20 12.80 -12.36 -12.37
C SER A 20 12.25 -11.29 -13.31
N GLY A 21 12.16 -11.61 -14.61
CA GLY A 21 11.75 -10.65 -15.64
C GLY A 21 12.87 -9.64 -15.92
N ASN A 22 12.54 -8.37 -16.10
CA ASN A 22 13.49 -7.26 -16.26
C ASN A 22 13.79 -6.54 -14.92
N ALA A 23 13.53 -7.21 -13.80
CA ALA A 23 13.63 -6.60 -12.48
C ALA A 23 15.09 -6.19 -12.19
N LEU A 24 15.24 -5.03 -11.55
CA LEU A 24 16.53 -4.46 -11.18
C LEU A 24 16.65 -4.34 -9.66
N VAL A 25 17.71 -4.93 -9.10
CA VAL A 25 18.14 -4.69 -7.72
C VAL A 25 19.53 -4.07 -7.74
N SER A 26 19.70 -2.89 -7.15
CA SER A 26 20.96 -2.13 -7.23
C SER A 26 21.29 -1.32 -5.98
N GLY A 27 22.51 -0.79 -5.88
CA GLY A 27 22.96 -0.04 -4.71
C GLY A 27 23.29 -0.97 -3.54
N ASP A 28 22.82 -0.64 -2.34
CA ASP A 28 22.94 -1.45 -1.11
C ASP A 28 21.64 -2.23 -0.80
N ALA A 29 20.76 -2.36 -1.80
CA ALA A 29 19.42 -2.92 -1.64
C ALA A 29 19.45 -4.41 -1.27
N GLN A 30 18.48 -4.83 -0.44
CA GLN A 30 18.40 -6.19 0.09
C GLN A 30 17.06 -6.83 -0.24
N VAL A 31 17.10 -8.00 -0.86
CA VAL A 31 15.94 -8.87 -1.09
C VAL A 31 16.17 -10.20 -0.38
N SER A 32 15.30 -10.59 0.54
CA SER A 32 15.53 -11.80 1.37
C SER A 32 14.25 -12.52 1.80
N GLY A 33 14.38 -13.70 2.41
CA GLY A 33 13.23 -14.52 2.80
C GLY A 33 12.57 -15.17 1.58
N ASN A 34 11.25 -15.11 1.47
CA ASN A 34 10.46 -15.57 0.32
C ASN A 34 10.06 -14.42 -0.62
N ALA A 35 10.76 -13.28 -0.54
CA ALA A 35 10.38 -12.08 -1.27
C ALA A 35 10.47 -12.29 -2.79
N LEU A 36 9.53 -11.71 -3.51
CA LEU A 36 9.45 -11.76 -4.97
C LEU A 36 9.60 -10.37 -5.57
N VAL A 37 10.53 -10.22 -6.52
CA VAL A 37 10.68 -9.01 -7.33
C VAL A 37 10.62 -9.42 -8.80
N SER A 38 9.62 -8.93 -9.53
CA SER A 38 9.33 -9.42 -10.89
C SER A 38 8.84 -8.33 -11.84
N GLY A 39 8.88 -8.58 -13.16
CA GLY A 39 8.46 -7.59 -14.16
C GLY A 39 9.55 -6.55 -14.40
N ASP A 40 9.20 -5.27 -14.48
CA ASP A 40 10.13 -4.14 -14.64
C ASP A 40 10.45 -3.45 -13.29
N ALA A 41 10.19 -4.15 -12.18
CA ALA A 41 10.27 -3.62 -10.83
C ALA A 41 11.71 -3.24 -10.45
N ARG A 42 11.86 -2.17 -9.66
CA ARG A 42 13.17 -1.66 -9.23
C ARG A 42 13.27 -1.56 -7.73
N VAL A 43 14.32 -2.14 -7.17
CA VAL A 43 14.70 -2.00 -5.75
C VAL A 43 16.12 -1.40 -5.70
N SER A 44 16.29 -0.25 -5.07
CA SER A 44 17.55 0.50 -5.13
C SER A 44 17.86 1.29 -3.86
N GLY A 45 19.09 1.81 -3.72
CA GLY A 45 19.52 2.50 -2.49
C GLY A 45 19.68 1.51 -1.34
N ASP A 46 19.23 1.87 -0.14
CA ASP A 46 19.26 1.02 1.07
C ASP A 46 17.96 0.20 1.27
N ALA A 47 17.14 0.10 0.22
CA ALA A 47 15.80 -0.45 0.31
C ALA A 47 15.81 -1.94 0.67
N ARG A 48 14.82 -2.37 1.45
CA ARG A 48 14.69 -3.76 1.90
C ARG A 48 13.34 -4.35 1.54
N VAL A 49 13.37 -5.46 0.82
CA VAL A 49 12.19 -6.28 0.50
C VAL A 49 12.40 -7.66 1.13
N TYR A 50 11.57 -8.05 2.09
CA TYR A 50 11.79 -9.29 2.84
C TYR A 50 10.50 -9.95 3.34
N GLY A 51 10.60 -11.15 3.92
CA GLY A 51 9.42 -11.94 4.28
C GLY A 51 8.77 -12.54 3.03
N ASN A 52 7.46 -12.45 2.87
CA ASN A 52 6.72 -12.91 1.70
C ASN A 52 6.33 -11.73 0.77
N ALA A 53 7.02 -10.59 0.89
CA ALA A 53 6.67 -9.38 0.18
C ALA A 53 6.81 -9.55 -1.34
N TRP A 54 5.93 -8.90 -2.10
CA TRP A 54 5.94 -8.94 -3.55
C TRP A 54 6.01 -7.54 -4.15
N VAL A 55 7.06 -7.27 -4.94
CA VAL A 55 7.19 -6.07 -5.77
C VAL A 55 7.11 -6.47 -7.25
N SER A 56 6.17 -5.89 -8.01
CA SER A 56 5.96 -6.27 -9.41
C SER A 56 5.49 -5.15 -10.33
N GLY A 57 5.46 -5.41 -11.64
CA GLY A 57 5.13 -4.39 -12.65
C GLY A 57 6.26 -3.37 -12.76
N ASP A 58 5.92 -2.09 -12.86
CA ASP A 58 6.87 -0.96 -12.91
C ASP A 58 7.18 -0.36 -11.52
N ALA A 59 6.88 -1.11 -10.45
CA ALA A 59 6.95 -0.60 -9.09
C ALA A 59 8.39 -0.28 -8.67
N GLN A 60 8.54 0.75 -7.84
CA GLN A 60 9.85 1.22 -7.37
C GLN A 60 9.90 1.28 -5.85
N VAL A 61 10.94 0.67 -5.28
CA VAL A 61 11.27 0.76 -3.86
C VAL A 61 12.68 1.33 -3.74
N SER A 62 12.86 2.45 -3.06
CA SER A 62 14.16 3.14 -2.97
C SER A 62 14.40 3.89 -1.66
N GLY A 63 15.63 4.38 -1.45
CA GLY A 63 16.02 4.98 -0.17
C GLY A 63 16.05 3.93 0.94
N ASP A 64 15.67 4.30 2.17
CA ASP A 64 15.61 3.40 3.33
C ASP A 64 14.30 2.58 3.43
N ALA A 65 13.51 2.56 2.35
CA ALA A 65 12.17 2.02 2.35
C ALA A 65 12.15 0.51 2.63
N ARG A 66 11.11 0.06 3.34
CA ARG A 66 10.95 -1.35 3.73
C ARG A 66 9.60 -1.89 3.28
N VAL A 67 9.61 -2.99 2.53
CA VAL A 67 8.42 -3.75 2.15
C VAL A 67 8.55 -5.16 2.72
N TYR A 68 7.64 -5.56 3.60
CA TYR A 68 7.78 -6.84 4.31
C TYR A 68 6.46 -7.48 4.76
N GLY A 69 6.52 -8.68 5.32
CA GLY A 69 5.31 -9.47 5.58
C GLY A 69 4.74 -10.00 4.27
N ASP A 70 3.43 -9.96 4.09
CA ASP A 70 2.72 -10.38 2.87
C ASP A 70 2.38 -9.19 1.94
N ALA A 71 3.05 -8.05 2.16
CA ALA A 71 2.75 -6.79 1.50
C ALA A 71 3.04 -6.86 -0.01
N ARG A 72 2.21 -6.17 -0.80
CA ARG A 72 2.35 -6.13 -2.27
C ARG A 72 2.43 -4.71 -2.78
N VAL A 73 3.46 -4.45 -3.58
CA VAL A 73 3.66 -3.18 -4.29
C VAL A 73 3.67 -3.48 -5.79
N SER A 74 2.75 -2.88 -6.54
CA SER A 74 2.60 -3.20 -7.97
C SER A 74 2.16 -2.01 -8.85
N GLY A 75 2.13 -2.22 -10.17
CA GLY A 75 1.85 -1.15 -11.13
C GLY A 75 3.00 -0.13 -11.17
N ASN A 76 2.70 1.16 -11.20
CA ASN A 76 3.69 2.25 -11.16
C ASN A 76 3.93 2.79 -9.74
N ALA A 77 3.55 2.03 -8.71
CA ALA A 77 3.62 2.49 -7.33
C ALA A 77 5.07 2.77 -6.91
N ARG A 78 5.27 3.80 -6.08
CA ARG A 78 6.59 4.17 -5.56
C ARG A 78 6.57 4.22 -4.05
N VAL A 79 7.52 3.52 -3.43
CA VAL A 79 7.77 3.51 -1.99
C VAL A 79 9.21 4.00 -1.76
N TYR A 80 9.38 5.14 -1.09
CA TYR A 80 10.72 5.74 -0.93
C TYR A 80 10.92 6.49 0.38
N GLY A 81 12.15 6.90 0.70
CA GLY A 81 12.48 7.48 2.01
C GLY A 81 12.44 6.42 3.11
N ASP A 82 12.01 6.77 4.31
CA ASP A 82 11.92 5.85 5.46
C ASP A 82 10.61 5.03 5.52
N ALA A 83 9.85 5.04 4.41
CA ALA A 83 8.51 4.48 4.34
C ALA A 83 8.51 2.96 4.59
N ARG A 84 7.46 2.49 5.27
CA ARG A 84 7.26 1.07 5.61
C ARG A 84 5.92 0.58 5.10
N VAL A 85 5.95 -0.48 4.29
CA VAL A 85 4.76 -1.20 3.84
C VAL A 85 4.82 -2.63 4.38
N SER A 86 3.78 -3.05 5.11
CA SER A 86 3.82 -4.33 5.84
C SER A 86 2.47 -5.00 6.06
N GLY A 87 2.46 -6.23 6.58
CA GLY A 87 1.23 -7.02 6.73
C GLY A 87 0.67 -7.42 5.38
N ASP A 88 -0.65 -7.42 5.22
CA ASP A 88 -1.36 -7.71 3.97
C ASP A 88 -1.58 -6.46 3.08
N ALA A 89 -0.81 -5.39 3.31
CA ALA A 89 -1.03 -4.11 2.66
C ALA A 89 -0.81 -4.19 1.14
N LEU A 90 -1.72 -3.57 0.39
CA LEU A 90 -1.61 -3.44 -1.07
C LEU A 90 -1.38 -1.97 -1.44
N VAL A 91 -0.29 -1.73 -2.17
CA VAL A 91 0.04 -0.42 -2.75
C VAL A 91 0.17 -0.57 -4.27
N TYR A 92 -0.73 0.03 -5.04
CA TYR A 92 -0.77 -0.20 -6.49
C TYR A 92 -1.21 1.01 -7.32
N GLY A 93 -1.14 0.90 -8.64
CA GLY A 93 -1.45 2.00 -9.56
C GLY A 93 -0.32 3.02 -9.58
N ASN A 94 -0.61 4.32 -9.45
CA ASN A 94 0.38 5.40 -9.41
C ASN A 94 0.60 5.91 -7.97
N ALA A 95 0.30 5.09 -6.96
CA ALA A 95 0.36 5.48 -5.56
C ALA A 95 1.79 5.84 -5.13
N LEU A 96 1.91 6.87 -4.31
CA LEU A 96 3.17 7.33 -3.73
C LEU A 96 3.12 7.15 -2.22
N VAL A 97 4.07 6.38 -1.67
CA VAL A 97 4.28 6.23 -0.23
C VAL A 97 5.70 6.69 0.08
N SER A 98 5.85 7.66 0.97
CA SER A 98 7.15 8.29 1.23
C SER A 98 7.31 8.80 2.66
N GLY A 99 8.46 9.42 2.94
CA GLY A 99 8.76 9.97 4.27
C GLY A 99 8.73 8.89 5.33
N ASP A 100 8.10 9.17 6.48
CA ASP A 100 7.96 8.23 7.60
C ASP A 100 6.65 7.42 7.56
N ALA A 101 5.96 7.39 6.42
CA ALA A 101 4.68 6.71 6.28
C ALA A 101 4.76 5.22 6.62
N ARG A 102 3.78 4.73 7.39
CA ARG A 102 3.62 3.33 7.74
C ARG A 102 2.30 2.80 7.22
N VAL A 103 2.33 2.12 6.09
CA VAL A 103 1.18 1.41 5.52
C VAL A 103 1.23 -0.04 5.99
N TYR A 104 0.23 -0.49 6.75
CA TYR A 104 0.25 -1.81 7.38
C TYR A 104 -1.13 -2.45 7.48
N GLY A 105 -1.16 -3.73 7.89
CA GLY A 105 -2.40 -4.49 8.05
C GLY A 105 -3.06 -4.73 6.69
N ASN A 106 -4.39 -4.59 6.62
CA ASN A 106 -5.16 -4.80 5.40
C ASN A 106 -5.29 -3.55 4.50
N ALA A 107 -4.39 -2.56 4.66
CA ALA A 107 -4.48 -1.28 3.97
C ALA A 107 -4.47 -1.41 2.44
N TRP A 108 -5.40 -0.73 1.76
CA TRP A 108 -5.44 -0.63 0.31
C TRP A 108 -5.22 0.81 -0.15
N VAL A 109 -4.02 1.07 -0.66
CA VAL A 109 -3.57 2.38 -1.16
C VAL A 109 -3.41 2.28 -2.69
N SER A 110 -4.09 3.14 -3.44
CA SER A 110 -4.18 2.95 -4.89
C SER A 110 -4.32 4.25 -5.69
N GLY A 111 -4.16 4.14 -7.01
CA GLY A 111 -4.47 5.24 -7.92
C GLY A 111 -3.49 6.39 -7.76
N ASP A 112 -3.96 7.58 -7.40
CA ASP A 112 -3.17 8.79 -7.21
C ASP A 112 -2.95 9.14 -5.73
N ALA A 113 -3.05 8.14 -4.84
CA ALA A 113 -2.69 8.26 -3.43
C ALA A 113 -1.31 8.90 -3.21
N LYS A 114 -1.20 9.75 -2.20
CA LYS A 114 0.05 10.37 -1.76
C LYS A 114 0.12 10.33 -0.22
N ILE A 115 0.93 9.40 0.30
CA ILE A 115 1.05 9.10 1.73
C ILE A 115 2.49 9.41 2.17
N GLU A 116 2.69 10.56 2.78
CA GLU A 116 4.01 11.05 3.21
C GLU A 116 4.26 10.80 4.71
N ASN A 117 3.20 10.55 5.47
CA ASN A 117 3.23 10.19 6.89
C ASN A 117 1.92 9.49 7.32
N ASN A 118 1.85 9.09 8.59
CA ASN A 118 0.70 8.37 9.16
C ASN A 118 -0.58 9.24 9.30
N ASP A 119 -0.48 10.56 9.15
CA ASP A 119 -1.66 11.43 9.14
C ASP A 119 -2.39 11.37 7.81
N ASN A 120 -1.74 10.91 6.74
CA ASN A 120 -2.31 10.86 5.40
C ASN A 120 -3.20 9.64 5.14
N HIS A 121 -3.33 8.72 6.10
CA HIS A 121 -4.20 7.56 5.96
C HIS A 121 -4.69 7.00 7.30
N CYS A 122 -5.77 6.22 7.28
CA CYS A 122 -6.21 5.40 8.41
C CYS A 122 -7.00 4.20 7.92
N GLY A 123 -6.85 3.07 8.61
CA GLY A 123 -7.62 1.87 8.38
C GLY A 123 -8.53 1.54 9.56
N PHE A 124 -9.66 0.93 9.27
CA PHE A 124 -10.60 0.40 10.25
C PHE A 124 -10.87 -1.06 9.88
N ASP A 125 -10.90 -1.92 10.89
CA ASP A 125 -11.14 -3.35 10.72
C ASP A 125 -12.34 -3.79 11.56
N CYS A 126 -12.89 -4.95 11.20
CA CYS A 126 -13.89 -5.68 11.97
C CYS A 126 -15.25 -4.99 12.14
N PHE A 127 -15.77 -4.35 11.09
CA PHE A 127 -17.09 -3.73 11.11
C PHE A 127 -17.85 -3.86 9.79
N GLY A 128 -19.11 -3.42 9.80
CA GLY A 128 -20.00 -3.53 8.66
C GLY A 128 -20.50 -4.96 8.44
N SER A 129 -21.38 -5.12 7.46
CA SER A 129 -22.09 -6.38 7.22
C SER A 129 -21.21 -7.57 6.81
N ALA A 130 -19.96 -7.32 6.44
CA ALA A 130 -19.03 -8.33 5.95
C ALA A 130 -17.66 -8.27 6.65
N ASN A 131 -17.59 -7.64 7.83
CA ASN A 131 -16.37 -7.56 8.65
C ASN A 131 -15.17 -7.02 7.85
N ARG A 132 -15.39 -5.96 7.04
CA ARG A 132 -14.44 -5.50 6.02
C ARG A 132 -13.41 -4.54 6.58
N HIS A 133 -12.24 -4.49 5.93
CA HIS A 133 -11.32 -3.38 6.06
C HIS A 133 -11.86 -2.17 5.28
N THR A 134 -11.90 -1.00 5.92
CA THR A 134 -12.08 0.28 5.24
C THR A 134 -10.82 1.11 5.41
N HIS A 135 -10.24 1.53 4.30
CA HIS A 135 -9.07 2.39 4.29
C HIS A 135 -9.46 3.77 3.76
N ALA A 136 -9.10 4.82 4.48
CA ALA A 136 -9.20 6.19 4.01
C ALA A 136 -7.79 6.77 3.84
N TYR A 137 -7.55 7.48 2.75
CA TYR A 137 -6.23 8.02 2.44
C TYR A 137 -6.29 9.31 1.62
N LEU A 138 -5.23 10.11 1.68
CA LEU A 138 -5.08 11.31 0.86
C LEU A 138 -4.56 10.98 -0.54
N THR A 139 -5.15 11.65 -1.53
CA THR A 139 -4.62 11.72 -2.89
C THR A 139 -3.59 12.83 -3.02
N LYS A 140 -2.86 12.85 -4.13
CA LYS A 140 -1.97 13.95 -4.50
C LYS A 140 -2.66 15.32 -4.64
N TYR A 141 -4.00 15.35 -4.66
CA TYR A 141 -4.81 16.56 -4.71
C TYR A 141 -5.40 16.94 -3.33
N ASN A 142 -4.90 16.34 -2.24
CA ASN A 142 -5.42 16.52 -0.88
C ASN A 142 -6.91 16.20 -0.74
N LYS A 143 -7.42 15.26 -1.54
CA LYS A 143 -8.77 14.71 -1.38
C LYS A 143 -8.71 13.42 -0.60
N VAL A 144 -9.72 13.16 0.23
CA VAL A 144 -9.89 11.87 0.92
C VAL A 144 -10.59 10.88 0.00
N GLU A 145 -9.91 9.79 -0.32
CA GLU A 145 -10.51 8.61 -0.95
C GLU A 145 -10.71 7.50 0.08
N ILE A 146 -11.77 6.71 -0.09
CA ILE A 146 -12.09 5.55 0.72
C ILE A 146 -12.08 4.30 -0.16
N THR A 147 -11.45 3.24 0.33
CA THR A 147 -11.59 1.88 -0.18
C THR A 147 -12.27 1.00 0.87
N CYS A 148 -13.26 0.21 0.46
CA CYS A 148 -13.96 -0.73 1.34
C CYS A 148 -14.53 -1.91 0.52
N GLY A 149 -13.81 -3.03 0.53
CA GLY A 149 -14.10 -4.12 -0.41
C GLY A 149 -14.01 -3.61 -1.86
N CYS A 150 -15.00 -3.90 -2.69
CA CYS A 150 -15.04 -3.42 -4.07
C CYS A 150 -15.39 -1.92 -4.22
N PHE A 151 -15.70 -1.20 -3.14
CA PHE A 151 -15.91 0.24 -3.19
C PHE A 151 -14.57 0.98 -3.27
N LYS A 152 -14.49 1.96 -4.16
CA LYS A 152 -13.49 3.02 -4.19
C LYS A 152 -14.17 4.33 -4.60
N GLY A 153 -14.01 5.39 -3.82
CA GLY A 153 -14.60 6.70 -4.12
C GLY A 153 -14.33 7.74 -3.04
N SER A 154 -14.96 8.91 -3.16
CA SER A 154 -14.89 9.97 -2.14
C SER A 154 -15.63 9.56 -0.86
N ILE A 155 -15.43 10.33 0.21
CA ILE A 155 -16.15 10.11 1.46
C ILE A 155 -17.67 10.34 1.31
N GLU A 156 -18.08 11.30 0.49
CA GLU A 156 -19.50 11.57 0.21
C GLU A 156 -20.13 10.44 -0.61
N GLU A 157 -19.41 9.92 -1.60
CA GLU A 157 -19.84 8.75 -2.38
C GLU A 157 -19.97 7.51 -1.48
N PHE A 158 -19.04 7.34 -0.53
CA PHE A 158 -19.09 6.25 0.42
C PHE A 158 -20.28 6.38 1.37
N GLU A 159 -20.51 7.58 1.92
CA GLU A 159 -21.66 7.87 2.78
C GLU A 159 -22.99 7.59 2.08
N LYS A 160 -23.15 8.09 0.85
CA LYS A 160 -24.31 7.77 0.01
C LYS A 160 -24.46 6.26 -0.21
N LYS A 161 -23.37 5.55 -0.49
CA LYS A 161 -23.41 4.10 -0.71
C LYS A 161 -23.85 3.33 0.53
N VAL A 162 -23.41 3.77 1.71
CA VAL A 162 -23.82 3.23 3.01
C VAL A 162 -25.32 3.42 3.20
N GLU A 163 -25.85 4.61 2.92
CA GLU A 163 -27.29 4.89 3.05
C GLU A 163 -28.12 4.01 2.09
N GLU A 164 -27.71 3.90 0.81
CA GLU A 164 -28.40 3.06 -0.16
C GLU A 164 -28.44 1.57 0.24
N THR A 165 -27.37 1.08 0.86
CA THR A 165 -27.17 -0.37 1.08
C THR A 165 -27.59 -0.83 2.47
N HIS A 166 -27.50 0.06 3.47
CA HIS A 166 -27.60 -0.30 4.88
C HIS A 166 -28.64 0.53 5.66
N SER A 167 -29.46 1.35 4.99
CA SER A 167 -30.49 2.17 5.64
C SER A 167 -31.31 1.41 6.69
N GLY A 168 -31.38 1.98 7.90
CA GLY A 168 -32.14 1.44 9.03
C GLY A 168 -31.46 0.28 9.77
N THR A 169 -30.25 -0.12 9.39
CA THR A 169 -29.53 -1.24 10.01
C THR A 169 -28.48 -0.78 11.03
N VAL A 170 -27.98 -1.72 11.85
CA VAL A 170 -26.82 -1.47 12.73
C VAL A 170 -25.56 -1.12 11.94
N TYR A 171 -25.42 -1.64 10.72
CA TYR A 171 -24.25 -1.41 9.87
C TYR A 171 -24.18 0.03 9.37
N GLU A 172 -25.32 0.66 9.07
CA GLU A 172 -25.35 2.09 8.76
C GLU A 172 -24.77 2.92 9.91
N LYS A 173 -25.16 2.61 11.16
CA LYS A 173 -24.64 3.32 12.34
C LYS A 173 -23.12 3.12 12.51
N GLN A 174 -22.63 1.90 12.29
CA GLN A 174 -21.20 1.61 12.34
C GLN A 174 -20.41 2.38 11.27
N TYR A 175 -20.86 2.33 10.01
CA TYR A 175 -20.21 3.05 8.92
C TYR A 175 -20.27 4.57 9.12
N LYS A 176 -21.42 5.12 9.55
CA LYS A 176 -21.55 6.56 9.87
C LYS A 176 -20.62 7.01 10.99
N ALA A 177 -20.44 6.18 12.03
CA ALA A 177 -19.47 6.47 13.08
C ALA A 177 -18.04 6.56 12.53
N ILE A 178 -17.65 5.64 11.66
CA ILE A 178 -16.31 5.61 11.05
C ILE A 178 -16.11 6.76 10.07
N ILE A 179 -17.12 7.08 9.25
CA ILE A 179 -17.12 8.28 8.39
C ILE A 179 -16.86 9.52 9.23
N ASN A 180 -17.50 9.67 10.39
CA ASN A 180 -17.25 10.81 11.28
C ASN A 180 -15.83 10.83 11.83
N VAL A 181 -15.27 9.69 12.22
CA VAL A 181 -13.85 9.62 12.65
C VAL A 181 -12.91 10.01 11.52
N ILE A 182 -13.19 9.57 10.28
CA ILE A 182 -12.43 9.93 9.09
C ILE A 182 -12.51 11.45 8.85
N LYS A 183 -13.72 12.04 8.87
CA LYS A 183 -13.90 13.50 8.71
C LYS A 183 -13.09 14.28 9.75
N ILE A 184 -13.15 13.88 11.02
CA ILE A 184 -12.38 14.51 12.10
C ILE A 184 -10.87 14.41 11.85
N LYS A 185 -10.36 13.22 11.47
CA LYS A 185 -8.93 13.03 11.21
C LYS A 185 -8.42 13.91 10.07
N PHE A 186 -9.18 14.02 8.99
CA PHE A 186 -8.77 14.74 7.79
C PHE A 186 -9.22 16.22 7.75
N GLY A 187 -9.93 16.70 8.77
CA GLY A 187 -10.39 18.08 8.87
C GLY A 187 -11.47 18.45 7.84
N LEU A 188 -12.41 17.52 7.59
CA LEU A 188 -13.55 17.68 6.68
C LEU A 188 -14.83 18.14 7.40
#